data_AF-A0A7K5Q2E3-F1
#
_entry.id   AF-A0A7K5Q2E3-F1
#
_cell.length_a   1.000
_cell.length_b   1.000
_cell.length_c   1.000
_cell.angle_alpha   90.00
_cell.angle_beta   90.00
_cell.angle_gamma   90.00
#
_symmetry.space_group_name_H-M   'P 1'
#
loop_
_entity.id
_entity.type
_entity.pdbx_description
1 polymer ?
#
loop_
_entity_poly.entity_id
_entity_poly.type
_entity_poly.pdbx_seq_one_letter_code
_entity_poly.pdbx_strand_id
1 'polypeptide(L)'
;VFRVYVNVLTSISILAVDFPQYPRRYAKAETYGTGVMDLGVGAFIFGNALICPEVRQQAHRTQPRFSSLARQVFSVWPLVSLGVGRLLSVKSMEYHEHTSEYGVHWNFFFTLALVRLAASLLLAVFPKQKAWLLALALAVLYQLLLSTTSLKMFILHGSDGRGSRLGFLDANREGLLSLLGYLAIYLASVQVGLWLLQRRSSVRGWLAALRALALAVLLLWALLQLCQACTEPVSRRMANLPFCTWVLAHCLLLLGFFVLTDLTLVFTKLLVKGCSVPCCWELVQPPGSRKKHGMEAVPVGRQDELSQPCLISAINKNQLLFFLLANVMTGAVNILIDTIHSKAAFTLCILHLYMFLNCLIMYILHARNIVLKFW
;
A
#
# COMPACT_ATOMS: atom_id res chain seq x y z
N VAL A 1 5.54 -1.13 -9.77
CA VAL A 1 6.62 -0.44 -9.01
C VAL A 1 6.15 0.01 -7.64
N PHE A 2 5.16 0.90 -7.52
CA PHE A 2 4.65 1.41 -6.22
C PHE A 2 4.45 0.34 -5.14
N ARG A 3 3.64 -0.70 -5.40
CA ARG A 3 3.38 -1.77 -4.42
C ARG A 3 4.63 -2.57 -4.03
N VAL A 4 5.60 -2.71 -4.94
CA VAL A 4 6.89 -3.38 -4.65
C VAL A 4 7.74 -2.50 -3.74
N TYR A 5 7.81 -1.20 -4.03
CA TYR A 5 8.52 -0.23 -3.20
C TYR A 5 7.98 -0.23 -1.76
N VAL A 6 6.65 -0.17 -1.59
CA VAL A 6 6.01 -0.20 -0.26
C VAL A 6 6.35 -1.49 0.49
N ASN A 7 6.33 -2.64 -0.19
CA ASN A 7 6.71 -3.92 0.42
C ASN A 7 8.17 -3.93 0.87
N VAL A 8 9.10 -3.52 0.00
CA VAL A 8 10.55 -3.49 0.31
C VAL A 8 10.83 -2.52 1.46
N LEU A 9 10.27 -1.31 1.43
CA LEU A 9 10.40 -0.33 2.50
C LEU A 9 9.88 -0.89 3.83
N THR A 10 8.76 -1.62 3.79
CA THR A 10 8.18 -2.26 4.97
C THR A 10 9.10 -3.35 5.50
N SER A 11 9.58 -4.26 4.65
CA SER A 11 10.49 -5.33 5.05
C SER A 11 11.76 -4.81 5.72
N ILE A 12 12.34 -3.72 5.20
CA ILE A 12 13.50 -3.09 5.83
C ILE A 12 13.11 -2.52 7.20
N SER A 13 11.99 -1.79 7.27
CA SER A 13 11.60 -1.06 8.49
C SER A 13 11.18 -1.98 9.63
N ILE A 14 10.51 -3.11 9.35
CA ILE A 14 10.02 -4.04 10.39
C ILE A 14 11.16 -4.75 11.13
N LEU A 15 12.29 -5.01 10.46
CA LEU A 15 13.46 -5.59 11.11
C LEU A 15 14.37 -4.49 11.66
N ALA A 16 14.54 -3.38 10.94
CA ALA A 16 15.44 -2.32 11.38
C ALA A 16 15.01 -1.70 12.72
N VAL A 17 13.71 -1.59 12.99
CA VAL A 17 13.19 -0.98 14.24
C VAL A 17 13.63 -1.72 15.51
N ASP A 18 13.98 -3.00 15.42
CA ASP A 18 14.41 -3.80 16.57
C ASP A 18 15.86 -3.49 16.96
N PHE A 19 16.64 -2.85 16.08
CA PHE A 19 18.01 -2.44 16.35
C PHE A 19 18.09 -1.04 16.95
N PRO A 20 19.04 -0.77 17.87
CA PRO A 20 19.18 0.52 18.53
C PRO A 20 19.60 1.65 17.57
N GLN A 21 20.23 1.32 16.43
CA GLN A 21 20.64 2.31 15.44
C GLN A 21 19.47 2.91 14.65
N TYR A 22 18.29 2.27 14.68
CA TYR A 22 17.13 2.80 13.97
C TYR A 22 16.52 3.97 14.74
N PRO A 23 16.46 5.18 14.16
CA PRO A 23 15.95 6.34 14.87
C PRO A 23 14.48 6.14 15.27
N ARG A 24 14.19 6.21 16.58
CA ARG A 24 12.82 6.02 17.11
C ARG A 24 11.79 7.01 16.54
N ARG A 25 12.23 8.16 16.01
CA ARG A 25 11.38 9.10 15.24
C ARG A 25 10.71 8.49 13.99
N TYR A 26 11.26 7.39 13.46
CA TYR A 26 10.71 6.69 12.30
C TYR A 26 9.90 5.44 12.68
N ALA A 27 9.94 5.04 13.95
CA ALA A 27 9.11 3.97 14.48
C ALA A 27 7.64 4.39 14.56
N LYS A 28 6.77 3.44 14.89
CA LYS A 28 5.33 3.71 15.04
C LYS A 28 5.09 4.69 16.18
N ALA A 29 4.31 5.74 15.93
CA ALA A 29 3.86 6.63 16.97
C ALA A 29 2.72 6.01 17.79
N GLU A 30 2.75 6.18 19.12
CA GLU A 30 1.71 5.66 20.02
C GLU A 30 0.45 6.55 20.05
N THR A 31 0.65 7.87 19.98
CA THR A 31 -0.42 8.87 20.02
C THR A 31 -0.42 9.71 18.76
N TYR A 32 0.67 10.46 18.52
CA TYR A 32 0.83 11.36 17.39
C TYR A 32 2.24 11.28 16.81
N GLY A 33 2.33 11.33 15.49
CA GLY A 33 3.61 11.28 14.79
C GLY A 33 3.48 10.93 13.31
N THR A 34 4.59 11.09 12.59
CA THR A 34 4.70 10.88 11.15
C THR A 34 5.87 9.94 10.85
N GLY A 35 5.99 8.84 11.59
CA GLY A 35 7.06 7.86 11.40
C GLY A 35 6.95 7.14 10.05
N VAL A 36 8.06 6.60 9.54
CA VAL A 36 8.05 5.81 8.30
C VAL A 36 7.15 4.58 8.46
N MET A 37 7.17 3.96 9.64
CA MET A 37 6.29 2.83 9.94
C MET A 37 4.81 3.22 10.01
N ASP A 38 4.48 4.48 10.29
CA ASP A 38 3.10 4.96 10.31
C ASP A 38 2.51 5.11 8.91
N LEU A 39 3.33 5.41 7.91
CA LEU A 39 2.94 5.47 6.50
C LEU A 39 2.54 4.09 5.95
N GLY A 40 3.17 3.02 6.45
CA GLY A 40 3.08 1.68 5.87
C GLY A 40 1.65 1.20 5.64
N VAL A 41 0.81 1.22 6.67
CA VAL A 41 -0.59 0.74 6.60
C VAL A 41 -1.38 1.52 5.56
N GLY A 42 -1.29 2.85 5.60
CA GLY A 42 -1.95 3.73 4.65
C GLY A 42 -1.48 3.50 3.21
N ALA A 43 -0.17 3.32 3.00
CA ALA A 43 0.41 3.04 1.70
C ALA A 43 0.03 1.67 1.14
N PHE A 44 -0.12 0.64 1.98
CA PHE A 44 -0.66 -0.66 1.57
C PHE A 44 -2.12 -0.56 1.10
N ILE A 45 -2.94 0.16 1.86
CA ILE A 45 -4.36 0.39 1.54
C ILE A 45 -4.49 1.16 0.23
N PHE A 46 -3.74 2.26 0.10
CA PHE A 46 -3.64 3.04 -1.13
C PHE A 46 -3.18 2.18 -2.31
N GLY A 47 -2.08 1.44 -2.15
CA GLY A 47 -1.53 0.60 -3.22
C GLY A 47 -2.49 -0.50 -3.68
N ASN A 48 -3.26 -1.09 -2.77
CA ASN A 48 -4.27 -2.10 -3.09
C ASN A 48 -5.50 -1.49 -3.78
N ALA A 49 -5.96 -0.33 -3.33
CA ALA A 49 -7.08 0.41 -3.91
C ALA A 49 -6.78 0.92 -5.33
N LEU A 50 -5.55 1.37 -5.58
CA LEU A 50 -5.10 1.92 -6.87
C LEU A 50 -5.36 0.98 -8.07
N ILE A 51 -5.30 -0.32 -7.84
CA ILE A 51 -5.46 -1.36 -8.88
C ILE A 51 -6.66 -2.27 -8.63
N CYS A 52 -7.62 -1.83 -7.82
CA CYS A 52 -8.76 -2.67 -7.49
C CYS A 52 -9.58 -3.01 -8.74
N PRO A 53 -10.34 -4.12 -8.74
CA PRO A 53 -11.11 -4.56 -9.89
C PRO A 53 -12.03 -3.46 -10.45
N GLU A 54 -12.65 -2.65 -9.57
CA GLU A 54 -13.58 -1.57 -9.92
C GLU A 54 -12.92 -0.47 -10.76
N VAL A 55 -11.62 -0.23 -10.53
CA VAL A 55 -10.80 0.71 -11.30
C VAL A 55 -10.42 0.09 -12.65
N ARG A 56 -10.10 -1.20 -12.68
CA ARG A 56 -9.66 -1.92 -13.90
C ARG A 56 -10.80 -2.32 -14.84
N GLN A 57 -12.03 -2.35 -14.35
CA GLN A 57 -13.20 -2.70 -15.16
C GLN A 57 -13.41 -1.68 -16.28
N GLN A 58 -13.20 -2.13 -17.53
CA GLN A 58 -13.58 -1.41 -18.74
C GLN A 58 -15.09 -1.18 -18.76
N ALA A 59 -15.51 -0.02 -19.29
CA ALA A 59 -16.89 0.46 -19.31
C ALA A 59 -17.91 -0.50 -19.97
N HIS A 60 -17.46 -1.55 -20.69
CA HIS A 60 -18.30 -2.46 -21.46
C HIS A 60 -18.67 -3.79 -20.78
N ARG A 61 -18.22 -4.08 -19.56
CA ARG A 61 -18.67 -5.29 -18.82
C ARG A 61 -19.60 -4.92 -17.67
N THR A 62 -20.90 -4.85 -17.95
CA THR A 62 -21.96 -4.79 -16.93
C THR A 62 -22.13 -6.17 -16.29
N GLN A 63 -21.33 -6.47 -15.27
CA GLN A 63 -21.61 -7.59 -14.38
C GLN A 63 -22.61 -7.16 -13.29
N PRO A 64 -23.47 -8.06 -12.80
CA PRO A 64 -24.39 -7.76 -11.71
C PRO A 64 -23.61 -7.37 -10.44
N ARG A 65 -23.98 -6.23 -9.83
CA ARG A 65 -23.25 -5.60 -8.72
C ARG A 65 -23.08 -6.53 -7.51
N PHE A 66 -24.08 -7.38 -7.24
CA PHE A 66 -24.06 -8.32 -6.10
C PHE A 66 -23.19 -9.57 -6.35
N SER A 67 -23.04 -10.02 -7.60
CA SER A 67 -22.10 -11.10 -7.92
C SER A 67 -20.64 -10.64 -7.73
N SER A 68 -20.37 -9.36 -8.00
CA SER A 68 -19.08 -8.74 -7.71
C SER A 68 -18.78 -8.73 -6.20
N LEU A 69 -19.79 -8.48 -5.35
CA LEU A 69 -19.64 -8.51 -3.89
C LEU A 69 -19.40 -9.93 -3.35
N ALA A 70 -20.12 -10.94 -3.84
CA ALA A 70 -19.86 -12.33 -3.44
C ALA A 70 -18.42 -12.75 -3.80
N ARG A 71 -17.97 -12.41 -5.00
CA ARG A 71 -16.59 -12.65 -5.44
C ARG A 71 -15.55 -11.91 -4.59
N GLN A 72 -15.89 -10.71 -4.13
CA GLN A 72 -15.06 -9.92 -3.22
C GLN A 72 -14.90 -10.60 -1.85
N VAL A 73 -15.99 -11.14 -1.29
CA VAL A 73 -15.94 -11.91 -0.04
C VAL A 73 -15.01 -13.11 -0.16
N PHE A 74 -15.14 -13.90 -1.24
CA PHE A 74 -14.21 -15.01 -1.50
C PHE A 74 -12.76 -14.54 -1.70
N SER A 75 -12.54 -13.39 -2.33
CA SER A 75 -11.19 -12.83 -2.53
C SER A 75 -10.53 -12.34 -1.23
N VAL A 76 -11.31 -12.07 -0.18
CA VAL A 76 -10.82 -11.55 1.10
C VAL A 76 -10.55 -12.69 2.10
N TRP A 77 -11.13 -13.88 1.90
CA TRP A 77 -10.93 -15.05 2.75
C TRP A 77 -9.46 -15.37 3.09
N PRO A 78 -8.49 -15.33 2.15
CA PRO A 78 -7.08 -15.56 2.47
C PRO A 78 -6.49 -14.54 3.45
N LEU A 79 -6.94 -13.29 3.42
CA LEU A 79 -6.49 -12.28 4.38
C LEU A 79 -7.07 -12.57 5.76
N VAL A 80 -8.32 -13.01 5.83
CA VAL A 80 -8.96 -13.40 7.09
C VAL A 80 -8.26 -14.62 7.68
N SER A 81 -7.94 -15.64 6.89
CA SER A 81 -7.24 -16.83 7.37
C SER A 81 -5.83 -16.50 7.87
N LEU A 82 -5.09 -15.62 7.19
CA LEU A 82 -3.80 -15.12 7.69
C LEU A 82 -3.94 -14.29 8.97
N GLY A 83 -5.01 -13.50 9.08
CA GLY A 83 -5.34 -12.77 10.29
C GLY A 83 -5.58 -13.71 11.48
N VAL A 84 -6.33 -14.79 11.27
CA VAL A 84 -6.57 -15.83 12.28
C VAL A 84 -5.26 -16.55 12.62
N GLY A 85 -4.48 -16.94 11.62
CA GLY A 85 -3.18 -17.60 11.83
C GLY A 85 -2.21 -16.76 12.65
N ARG A 86 -2.12 -15.46 12.36
CA ARG A 86 -1.32 -14.50 13.15
C ARG A 86 -1.83 -14.42 14.59
N LEU A 87 -3.13 -14.29 14.79
CA LEU A 87 -3.72 -14.19 16.13
C LEU A 87 -3.43 -15.43 16.97
N LEU A 88 -3.58 -16.63 16.38
CA LEU A 88 -3.27 -17.89 17.04
C LEU A 88 -1.79 -18.01 17.36
N SER A 89 -0.90 -17.68 16.40
CA SER A 89 0.55 -17.74 16.59
C SER A 89 1.05 -16.80 17.69
N VAL A 90 0.55 -15.57 17.75
CA VAL A 90 0.96 -14.59 18.77
C VAL A 90 0.49 -15.02 20.15
N LYS A 91 -0.78 -15.48 20.26
CA LYS A 91 -1.31 -15.98 21.53
C LYS A 91 -0.63 -17.25 22.02
N SER A 92 -0.21 -18.15 21.11
CA SER A 92 0.48 -19.38 21.49
C SER A 92 1.94 -19.16 21.93
N MET A 93 2.58 -18.07 21.51
CA MET A 93 3.99 -17.79 21.80
C MET A 93 4.18 -16.85 22.99
N GLU A 94 3.12 -16.48 23.72
CA GLU A 94 3.14 -15.50 24.84
C GLU A 94 3.94 -14.22 24.51
N TYR A 95 3.94 -13.82 23.24
CA TYR A 95 4.70 -12.65 22.81
C TYR A 95 3.97 -11.39 23.26
N HIS A 96 4.72 -10.41 23.78
CA HIS A 96 4.15 -9.14 24.23
C HIS A 96 3.65 -8.35 23.01
N GLU A 97 2.34 -8.42 22.75
CA GLU A 97 1.71 -7.65 21.67
C GLU A 97 1.51 -6.20 22.10
N HIS A 98 1.96 -5.27 21.24
CA HIS A 98 1.60 -3.86 21.39
C HIS A 98 0.11 -3.66 21.08
N THR A 99 -0.73 -3.84 22.11
CA THR A 99 -2.20 -3.72 22.01
C THR A 99 -2.68 -2.34 21.54
N SER A 100 -1.83 -1.32 21.63
CA SER A 100 -2.08 0.04 21.12
C SER A 100 -2.07 0.14 19.59
N GLU A 101 -1.59 -0.88 18.86
CA GLU A 101 -1.53 -0.83 17.40
C GLU A 101 -2.88 -1.04 16.71
N TYR A 102 -3.60 -2.07 17.14
CA TYR A 102 -4.86 -2.52 16.55
C TYR A 102 -5.86 -3.00 17.61
N GLY A 103 -5.39 -3.49 18.74
CA GLY A 103 -6.21 -4.11 19.77
C GLY A 103 -5.64 -5.45 20.22
N VAL A 104 -6.39 -6.17 21.04
CA VAL A 104 -6.00 -7.47 21.60
C VAL A 104 -6.26 -8.63 20.64
N HIS A 105 -7.26 -8.50 19.77
CA HIS A 105 -7.65 -9.56 18.82
C HIS A 105 -7.61 -9.10 17.37
N TRP A 106 -7.37 -7.82 17.14
CA TRP A 106 -7.37 -7.19 15.83
C TRP A 106 -5.97 -7.12 15.26
N ASN A 107 -5.85 -7.20 13.94
CA ASN A 107 -4.57 -7.07 13.27
C ASN A 107 -4.68 -6.39 11.90
N PHE A 108 -3.52 -6.17 11.29
CA PHE A 108 -3.39 -5.57 9.97
C PHE A 108 -4.17 -6.30 8.87
N PHE A 109 -4.19 -7.65 8.88
CA PHE A 109 -4.89 -8.42 7.84
C PHE A 109 -6.41 -8.28 7.96
N PHE A 110 -6.96 -8.27 9.18
CA PHE A 110 -8.38 -7.99 9.41
C PHE A 110 -8.77 -6.57 8.98
N THR A 111 -7.89 -5.59 9.24
CA THR A 111 -8.08 -4.21 8.78
C THR A 111 -8.16 -4.14 7.26
N LEU A 112 -7.19 -4.75 6.55
CA LEU A 112 -7.20 -4.79 5.08
C LEU A 112 -8.44 -5.50 4.52
N ALA A 113 -8.84 -6.61 5.15
CA ALA A 113 -10.02 -7.38 4.78
C ALA A 113 -11.30 -6.55 4.90
N LEU A 114 -11.55 -5.97 6.06
CA LEU A 114 -12.76 -5.17 6.30
C LEU A 114 -12.79 -3.89 5.47
N VAL A 115 -11.67 -3.17 5.33
CA VAL A 115 -11.61 -1.96 4.50
C VAL A 115 -11.95 -2.30 3.05
N ARG A 116 -11.42 -3.41 2.52
CA ARG A 116 -11.74 -3.86 1.16
C ARG A 116 -13.22 -4.23 1.00
N LEU A 117 -13.80 -4.95 1.94
CA LEU A 117 -15.23 -5.31 1.90
C LEU A 117 -16.14 -4.08 1.99
N ALA A 118 -15.87 -3.18 2.95
CA ALA A 118 -16.62 -1.95 3.15
C ALA A 118 -16.52 -1.02 1.93
N ALA A 119 -15.32 -0.85 1.35
CA ALA A 119 -15.14 -0.05 0.16
C ALA A 119 -15.92 -0.60 -1.04
N SER A 120 -15.93 -1.92 -1.22
CA SER A 120 -16.66 -2.56 -2.31
C SER A 120 -18.17 -2.43 -2.15
N LEU A 121 -18.68 -2.50 -0.91
CA LEU A 121 -20.08 -2.20 -0.62
C LEU A 121 -20.44 -0.75 -0.97
N LEU A 122 -19.61 0.21 -0.54
CA LEU A 122 -19.82 1.63 -0.86
C LEU A 122 -19.76 1.91 -2.36
N LEU A 123 -18.83 1.29 -3.09
CA LEU A 123 -18.70 1.42 -4.54
C LEU A 123 -19.80 0.67 -5.32
N ALA A 124 -20.53 -0.26 -4.68
CA ALA A 124 -21.72 -0.87 -5.27
C ALA A 124 -22.95 0.04 -5.19
N VAL A 125 -23.02 0.85 -4.13
CA VAL A 125 -24.11 1.83 -3.89
C VAL A 125 -23.86 3.15 -4.62
N PHE A 126 -22.64 3.67 -4.55
CA PHE A 126 -22.26 4.98 -5.08
C PHE A 126 -21.47 4.88 -6.40
N PRO A 127 -21.62 5.85 -7.32
CA PRO A 127 -20.86 5.84 -8.57
C PRO A 127 -19.37 6.07 -8.33
N LYS A 128 -18.53 5.22 -8.92
CA LYS A 128 -17.07 5.26 -8.77
C LYS A 128 -16.42 6.59 -9.15
N GLN A 129 -17.03 7.38 -10.04
CA GLN A 129 -16.55 8.70 -10.47
C GLN A 129 -16.65 9.76 -9.36
N LYS A 130 -17.52 9.55 -8.37
CA LYS A 130 -17.69 10.47 -7.22
C LYS A 130 -17.05 9.91 -5.94
N ALA A 131 -16.18 8.90 -6.05
CA ALA A 131 -15.53 8.28 -4.89
C ALA A 131 -14.73 9.28 -4.04
N TRP A 132 -14.18 10.34 -4.66
CA TRP A 132 -13.46 11.40 -3.94
C TRP A 132 -14.36 12.24 -3.02
N LEU A 133 -15.62 12.49 -3.42
CA LEU A 133 -16.59 13.20 -2.58
C LEU A 133 -16.94 12.36 -1.35
N LEU A 134 -17.13 11.06 -1.56
CA LEU A 134 -17.40 10.12 -0.47
C LEU A 134 -16.20 10.00 0.47
N ALA A 135 -14.98 9.94 -0.06
CA ALA A 135 -13.75 9.94 0.74
C ALA A 135 -13.63 11.21 1.60
N LEU A 136 -13.88 12.38 0.99
CA LEU A 136 -13.84 13.66 1.69
C LEU A 136 -14.93 13.74 2.77
N ALA A 137 -16.16 13.36 2.45
CA ALA A 137 -17.27 13.35 3.40
C ALA A 137 -16.98 12.42 4.59
N LEU A 138 -16.45 11.21 4.34
CA LEU A 138 -16.07 10.27 5.39
C LEU A 138 -14.95 10.82 6.27
N ALA A 139 -13.89 11.38 5.68
CA ALA A 139 -12.75 11.90 6.43
C ALA A 139 -13.14 13.12 7.30
N VAL A 140 -13.95 14.04 6.75
CA VAL A 140 -14.43 15.22 7.48
C VAL A 140 -15.42 14.81 8.56
N LEU A 141 -16.42 13.98 8.24
CA LEU A 141 -17.40 13.52 9.22
C LEU A 141 -16.73 12.76 10.37
N TYR A 142 -15.76 11.90 10.06
CA TYR A 142 -15.01 11.18 11.08
C TYR A 142 -14.18 12.12 11.95
N GLN A 143 -13.53 13.13 11.37
CA GLN A 143 -12.82 14.15 12.16
C GLN A 143 -13.76 14.97 13.04
N LEU A 144 -14.94 15.32 12.54
CA LEU A 144 -15.96 16.02 13.32
C LEU A 144 -16.47 15.16 14.47
N LEU A 145 -16.69 13.86 14.25
CA LEU A 145 -17.03 12.93 15.33
C LEU A 145 -15.90 12.88 16.37
N LEU A 146 -14.64 12.80 15.95
CA LEU A 146 -13.49 12.78 16.86
C LEU A 146 -13.36 14.07 17.68
N SER A 147 -13.72 15.23 17.12
CA SER A 147 -13.62 16.53 17.81
C SER A 147 -14.82 16.85 18.68
N THR A 148 -16.03 16.46 18.28
CA THR A 148 -17.28 16.80 18.98
C THR A 148 -17.66 15.77 20.05
N THR A 149 -17.25 14.52 19.90
CA THR A 149 -17.61 13.44 20.84
C THR A 149 -16.40 12.99 21.67
N SER A 150 -16.66 12.22 22.73
CA SER A 150 -15.62 11.59 23.55
C SER A 150 -14.89 10.42 22.85
N LEU A 151 -15.14 10.19 21.55
CA LEU A 151 -14.57 9.08 20.78
C LEU A 151 -13.04 9.08 20.77
N LYS A 152 -12.42 10.26 20.71
CA LYS A 152 -10.95 10.40 20.84
C LYS A 152 -10.45 9.82 22.15
N MET A 153 -11.07 10.23 23.26
CA MET A 153 -10.69 9.78 24.60
C MET A 153 -10.95 8.28 24.76
N PHE A 154 -12.03 7.78 24.19
CA PHE A 154 -12.32 6.36 24.13
C PHE A 154 -11.22 5.58 23.38
N ILE A 155 -10.81 6.01 22.18
CA ILE A 155 -9.75 5.33 21.42
C ILE A 155 -8.45 5.27 22.22
N LEU A 156 -8.03 6.40 22.82
CA LEU A 156 -6.74 6.51 23.50
C LEU A 156 -6.75 5.81 24.86
N HIS A 157 -7.77 6.04 25.68
CA HIS A 157 -7.81 5.69 27.11
C HIS A 157 -8.90 4.67 27.49
N GLY A 158 -9.77 4.27 26.57
CA GLY A 158 -10.81 3.26 26.81
C GLY A 158 -12.06 3.77 27.51
N SER A 159 -13.02 2.87 27.73
CA SER A 159 -14.33 3.19 28.34
C SER A 159 -14.18 3.89 29.69
N ASP A 160 -13.21 3.45 30.49
CA ASP A 160 -13.06 3.90 31.88
C ASP A 160 -11.95 4.95 32.02
N GLY A 161 -11.34 5.39 30.92
CA GLY A 161 -10.25 6.38 30.89
C GLY A 161 -8.91 5.89 31.49
N ARG A 162 -8.84 4.65 31.98
CA ARG A 162 -7.64 4.05 32.61
C ARG A 162 -6.92 3.02 31.73
N GLY A 163 -7.32 2.90 30.46
CA GLY A 163 -6.79 1.90 29.54
C GLY A 163 -7.41 0.51 29.74
N SER A 164 -8.61 0.42 30.32
CA SER A 164 -9.34 -0.84 30.41
C SER A 164 -9.62 -1.42 29.00
N ARG A 165 -9.87 -2.73 28.97
CA ARG A 165 -10.10 -3.53 27.76
C ARG A 165 -11.34 -4.40 27.99
N LEU A 166 -12.43 -3.78 28.44
CA LEU A 166 -13.65 -4.48 28.85
C LEU A 166 -14.54 -4.77 27.64
N GLY A 167 -14.66 -6.05 27.31
CA GLY A 167 -15.45 -6.50 26.16
C GLY A 167 -14.75 -6.30 24.81
N PHE A 168 -15.39 -6.80 23.76
CA PHE A 168 -14.75 -6.92 22.45
C PHE A 168 -14.45 -5.58 21.77
N LEU A 169 -15.36 -4.61 21.88
CA LEU A 169 -15.21 -3.29 21.24
C LEU A 169 -14.09 -2.49 21.89
N ASP A 170 -14.04 -2.44 23.22
CA ASP A 170 -13.00 -1.72 23.96
C ASP A 170 -11.63 -2.38 23.80
N ALA A 171 -11.60 -3.72 23.68
CA ALA A 171 -10.39 -4.48 23.41
C ALA A 171 -9.79 -4.23 22.02
N ASN A 172 -10.61 -3.83 21.03
CA ASN A 172 -10.21 -3.68 19.62
C ASN A 172 -10.53 -2.29 19.04
N ARG A 173 -10.72 -1.30 19.91
CA ARG A 173 -11.21 0.03 19.56
C ARG A 173 -10.31 0.75 18.56
N GLU A 174 -8.99 0.60 18.67
CA GLU A 174 -8.02 1.20 17.76
C GLU A 174 -8.22 0.68 16.34
N GLY A 175 -8.25 -0.65 16.18
CA GLY A 175 -8.40 -1.30 14.90
C GLY A 175 -9.77 -1.07 14.26
N LEU A 176 -10.85 -1.10 15.04
CA LEU A 176 -12.22 -0.93 14.55
C LEU A 176 -12.53 0.51 14.15
N LEU A 177 -12.17 1.48 14.99
CA LEU A 177 -12.51 2.89 14.74
C LEU A 177 -11.62 3.50 13.66
N SER A 178 -10.37 3.07 13.54
CA SER A 178 -9.47 3.50 12.46
C SER A 178 -9.91 3.02 11.07
N LEU A 179 -10.83 2.03 10.97
CA LEU A 179 -11.40 1.58 9.68
C LEU A 179 -12.01 2.73 8.89
N LEU A 180 -12.62 3.73 9.56
CA LEU A 180 -13.26 4.86 8.88
C LEU A 180 -12.25 5.74 8.15
N GLY A 181 -11.12 6.05 8.80
CA GLY A 181 -10.02 6.79 8.17
C GLY A 181 -9.37 5.98 7.04
N TYR A 182 -9.12 4.70 7.27
CA TYR A 182 -8.57 3.81 6.24
C TYR A 182 -9.50 3.64 5.02
N LEU A 183 -10.82 3.63 5.24
CA LEU A 183 -11.81 3.59 4.18
C LEU A 183 -11.79 4.88 3.34
N ALA A 184 -11.61 6.04 3.97
CA ALA A 184 -11.42 7.30 3.26
C ALA A 184 -10.17 7.28 2.38
N ILE A 185 -9.03 6.77 2.89
CA ILE A 185 -7.80 6.59 2.10
C ILE A 185 -8.04 5.66 0.91
N TYR A 186 -8.74 4.54 1.12
CA TYR A 186 -9.06 3.59 0.06
C TYR A 186 -9.87 4.26 -1.06
N LEU A 187 -10.95 4.96 -0.72
CA LEU A 187 -11.83 5.60 -1.70
C LEU A 187 -11.13 6.76 -2.45
N ALA A 188 -10.33 7.55 -1.75
CA ALA A 188 -9.50 8.58 -2.39
C ALA A 188 -8.50 7.96 -3.37
N SER A 189 -7.88 6.84 -3.00
CA SER A 189 -6.97 6.10 -3.87
C SER A 189 -7.65 5.48 -5.09
N VAL A 190 -8.92 5.08 -4.99
CA VAL A 190 -9.71 4.62 -6.15
C VAL A 190 -9.84 5.73 -7.18
N GLN A 191 -10.13 6.97 -6.75
CA GLN A 191 -10.17 8.12 -7.66
C GLN A 191 -8.81 8.36 -8.34
N VAL A 192 -7.72 8.29 -7.56
CA VAL A 192 -6.36 8.42 -8.11
C VAL A 192 -6.09 7.32 -9.14
N GLY A 193 -6.51 6.09 -8.87
CA GLY A 193 -6.38 4.96 -9.80
C GLY A 193 -7.13 5.18 -11.09
N LEU A 194 -8.40 5.64 -11.01
CA LEU A 194 -9.22 5.96 -12.17
C LEU A 194 -8.60 7.04 -13.05
N TRP A 195 -7.96 8.05 -12.44
CA TRP A 195 -7.31 9.14 -13.17
C TRP A 195 -5.92 8.77 -13.71
N LEU A 196 -5.11 8.05 -12.93
CA LEU A 196 -3.75 7.68 -13.30
C LEU A 196 -3.74 6.63 -14.43
N LEU A 197 -4.64 5.65 -14.39
CA LEU A 197 -4.72 4.58 -15.38
C LEU A 197 -5.39 4.99 -16.70
N GLN A 198 -5.80 6.26 -16.85
CA GLN A 198 -6.26 6.77 -18.14
C GLN A 198 -5.14 6.69 -19.18
N ARG A 199 -5.47 6.11 -20.34
CA ARG A 199 -4.51 5.96 -21.44
C ARG A 199 -4.16 7.33 -22.01
N ARG A 200 -2.91 7.75 -21.81
CA ARG A 200 -2.34 8.98 -22.37
C ARG A 200 -1.26 8.59 -23.37
N SER A 201 -1.43 8.97 -24.63
CA SER A 201 -0.52 8.63 -25.73
C SER A 201 0.58 9.67 -25.99
N SER A 202 0.48 10.86 -25.38
CA SER A 202 1.41 11.96 -25.62
C SER A 202 2.23 12.31 -24.38
N VAL A 203 3.52 12.61 -24.58
CA VAL A 203 4.42 13.11 -23.52
C VAL A 203 3.87 14.40 -22.91
N ARG A 204 3.31 15.28 -23.74
CA ARG A 204 2.62 16.52 -23.27
C ARG A 204 1.48 16.20 -22.29
N GLY A 205 0.71 15.14 -22.54
CA GLY A 205 -0.36 14.69 -21.66
C GLY A 205 0.16 14.17 -20.31
N TRP A 206 1.27 13.44 -20.31
CA TRP A 206 1.92 12.98 -19.07
C TRP A 206 2.62 14.10 -18.31
N LEU A 207 3.17 15.10 -19.00
CA LEU A 207 3.71 16.31 -18.36
C LEU A 207 2.60 17.15 -17.72
N ALA A 208 1.43 17.25 -18.36
CA ALA A 208 0.26 17.86 -17.75
C ALA A 208 -0.23 17.07 -16.52
N ALA A 209 -0.23 15.74 -16.59
CA ALA A 209 -0.54 14.88 -15.45
C ALA A 209 0.46 15.07 -14.30
N LEU A 210 1.76 15.16 -14.59
CA LEU A 210 2.79 15.42 -13.57
C LEU A 210 2.58 16.78 -12.90
N ARG A 211 2.26 17.84 -13.67
CA ARG A 211 1.92 19.15 -13.11
C ARG A 211 0.67 19.10 -12.23
N ALA A 212 -0.38 18.38 -12.67
CA ALA A 212 -1.59 18.20 -11.87
C ALA A 212 -1.31 17.43 -10.57
N LEU A 213 -0.46 16.39 -10.61
CA LEU A 213 -0.01 15.67 -9.41
C LEU A 213 0.77 16.58 -8.48
N ALA A 214 1.70 17.38 -9.00
CA ALA A 214 2.48 18.32 -8.19
C ALA A 214 1.57 19.35 -7.50
N LEU A 215 0.60 19.92 -8.21
CA LEU A 215 -0.39 20.82 -7.64
C LEU A 215 -1.24 20.13 -6.57
N ALA A 216 -1.72 18.90 -6.83
CA ALA A 216 -2.49 18.14 -5.84
C ALA A 216 -1.66 17.85 -4.57
N VAL A 217 -0.38 17.50 -4.72
CA VAL A 217 0.54 17.28 -3.60
C VAL A 217 0.73 18.58 -2.79
N LEU A 218 0.96 19.71 -3.45
CA LEU A 218 1.10 21.01 -2.78
C LEU A 218 -0.18 21.39 -2.01
N LEU A 219 -1.35 21.20 -2.62
CA LEU A 219 -2.64 21.45 -1.97
C LEU A 219 -2.86 20.54 -0.77
N LEU A 220 -2.51 19.25 -0.87
CA LEU A 220 -2.62 18.32 0.25
C LEU A 220 -1.65 18.64 1.39
N TRP A 221 -0.44 19.11 1.09
CA TRP A 221 0.50 19.60 2.11
C TRP A 221 0.00 20.87 2.79
N ALA A 222 -0.53 21.83 2.02
CA ALA A 222 -1.14 23.03 2.59
C ALA A 222 -2.36 22.68 3.47
N LEU A 223 -3.21 21.76 3.01
CA LEU A 223 -4.34 21.25 3.77
C LEU A 223 -3.88 20.53 5.04
N LEU A 224 -2.82 19.74 4.98
CA LEU A 224 -2.26 19.07 6.16
C LEU A 224 -1.83 20.09 7.22
N GLN A 225 -1.10 21.14 6.83
CA GLN A 225 -0.67 22.19 7.76
C GLN A 225 -1.88 22.93 8.35
N LEU A 226 -2.89 23.22 7.53
CA LEU A 226 -4.13 23.84 8.01
C LEU A 226 -4.87 22.93 8.99
N CYS A 227 -5.01 21.64 8.68
CA CYS A 227 -5.65 20.68 9.58
C CYS A 227 -4.88 20.54 10.89
N GLN A 228 -3.54 20.46 10.85
CA GLN A 228 -2.73 20.40 12.07
C GLN A 228 -2.86 21.66 12.93
N ALA A 229 -3.01 22.84 12.32
CA ALA A 229 -3.23 24.09 13.04
C ALA A 229 -4.64 24.19 13.64
N CYS A 230 -5.68 23.71 12.93
CA CYS A 230 -7.07 23.88 13.34
C CYS A 230 -7.61 22.73 14.20
N THR A 231 -7.06 21.52 14.09
CA THR A 231 -7.57 20.34 14.79
C THR A 231 -6.49 19.69 15.65
N GLU A 232 -5.72 18.77 15.08
CA GLU A 232 -4.80 17.91 15.81
C GLU A 232 -3.63 17.45 14.93
N PRO A 233 -2.52 17.01 15.54
CA PRO A 233 -1.43 16.40 14.80
C PRO A 233 -1.82 15.04 14.20
N VAL A 234 -0.99 14.55 13.29
CA VAL A 234 -1.19 13.26 12.60
C VAL A 234 -1.19 12.11 13.59
N SER A 235 -2.20 11.24 13.52
CA SER A 235 -2.28 10.02 14.35
C SER A 235 -2.70 8.82 13.52
N ARG A 236 -1.80 7.82 13.42
CA ARG A 236 -2.11 6.50 12.83
C ARG A 236 -3.15 5.74 13.64
N ARG A 237 -3.03 5.75 14.97
CA ARG A 237 -3.92 4.99 15.88
C ARG A 237 -5.38 5.41 15.73
N MET A 238 -5.62 6.70 15.53
CA MET A 238 -6.97 7.23 15.27
C MET A 238 -7.32 7.23 13.78
N ALA A 239 -6.34 7.16 12.87
CA ALA A 239 -6.54 7.38 11.44
C ALA A 239 -7.32 8.69 11.14
N ASN A 240 -6.92 9.77 11.80
CA ASN A 240 -7.60 11.07 11.72
C ASN A 240 -7.46 11.74 10.33
N LEU A 241 -8.16 12.87 10.11
CA LEU A 241 -8.10 13.59 8.83
C LEU A 241 -6.66 14.05 8.46
N PRO A 242 -5.87 14.62 9.39
CA PRO A 242 -4.45 14.89 9.15
C PRO A 242 -3.67 13.65 8.70
N PHE A 243 -3.91 12.48 9.31
CA PHE A 243 -3.28 11.23 8.88
C PHE A 243 -3.67 10.83 7.46
N CYS A 244 -4.96 10.90 7.12
CA CYS A 244 -5.44 10.55 5.78
C CYS A 244 -4.82 11.47 4.71
N THR A 245 -4.80 12.78 4.96
CA THR A 245 -4.20 13.77 4.05
C THR A 245 -2.68 13.59 3.93
N TRP A 246 -1.98 13.32 5.03
CA TRP A 246 -0.56 13.03 5.06
C TRP A 246 -0.20 11.78 4.24
N VAL A 247 -0.93 10.66 4.41
CA VAL A 247 -0.73 9.43 3.63
C VAL A 247 -0.94 9.69 2.14
N LEU A 248 -2.03 10.39 1.77
CA LEU A 248 -2.33 10.70 0.38
C LEU A 248 -1.24 11.58 -0.24
N ALA A 249 -0.77 12.61 0.46
CA ALA A 249 0.31 13.47 -0.01
C ALA A 249 1.59 12.68 -0.30
N HIS A 250 2.01 11.80 0.62
CA HIS A 250 3.21 10.97 0.44
C HIS A 250 3.06 9.96 -0.69
N CYS A 251 1.92 9.29 -0.79
CA CYS A 251 1.67 8.31 -1.85
C CYS A 251 1.64 8.98 -3.23
N LEU A 252 1.02 10.16 -3.36
CA LEU A 252 0.99 10.92 -4.61
C LEU A 252 2.35 11.50 -4.97
N LEU A 253 3.12 11.97 -3.99
CA LEU A 253 4.50 12.41 -4.21
C LEU A 253 5.35 11.27 -4.78
N LEU A 254 5.27 10.08 -4.17
CA LEU A 254 5.98 8.89 -4.64
C LEU A 254 5.55 8.48 -6.06
N LEU A 255 4.25 8.52 -6.37
CA LEU A 255 3.76 8.30 -7.74
C LEU A 255 4.30 9.35 -8.71
N GLY A 256 4.35 10.62 -8.29
CA GLY A 256 4.94 11.71 -9.06
C GLY A 256 6.41 11.44 -9.41
N PHE A 257 7.20 10.95 -8.46
CA PHE A 257 8.58 10.54 -8.72
C PHE A 257 8.67 9.39 -9.73
N PHE A 258 7.79 8.38 -9.65
CA PHE A 258 7.80 7.31 -10.66
C PHE A 258 7.44 7.81 -12.06
N VAL A 259 6.46 8.71 -12.18
CA VAL A 259 6.11 9.33 -13.48
C VAL A 259 7.27 10.17 -14.00
N LEU A 260 7.92 10.94 -13.14
CA LEU A 260 9.11 11.72 -13.50
C LEU A 260 10.23 10.80 -14.00
N THR A 261 10.53 9.72 -13.28
CA THR A 261 11.54 8.75 -13.69
C THR A 261 11.19 8.13 -15.05
N ASP A 262 9.95 7.69 -15.28
CA ASP A 262 9.54 7.15 -16.57
C ASP A 262 9.70 8.17 -17.71
N LEU A 263 9.33 9.44 -17.48
CA LEU A 263 9.53 10.52 -18.46
C LEU A 263 11.01 10.77 -18.76
N THR A 264 11.89 10.73 -17.75
CA THR A 264 13.34 10.86 -17.96
C THR A 264 13.89 9.68 -18.77
N LEU A 265 13.42 8.45 -18.51
CA LEU A 265 13.82 7.27 -19.28
C LEU A 265 13.37 7.35 -20.74
N VAL A 266 12.15 7.84 -21.00
CA VAL A 266 11.67 8.13 -22.37
C VAL A 266 12.59 9.14 -23.06
N PHE A 267 12.93 10.23 -22.38
CA PHE A 267 13.79 11.27 -22.94
C PHE A 267 15.19 10.75 -23.27
N THR A 268 15.80 9.97 -22.37
CA THR A 268 17.10 9.33 -22.60
C THR A 268 17.06 8.38 -23.79
N LYS A 269 15.98 7.59 -23.93
CA LYS A 269 15.79 6.68 -25.08
C LYS A 269 15.64 7.44 -26.41
N LEU A 270 15.08 8.65 -26.39
CA LEU A 270 14.97 9.52 -27.57
C LEU A 270 16.32 10.15 -27.95
N LEU A 271 17.12 10.56 -26.96
CA LEU A 271 18.43 11.17 -27.20
C LEU A 271 19.48 10.16 -27.67
N VAL A 272 19.50 8.96 -27.10
CA VAL A 272 20.50 7.94 -27.41
C VAL A 272 19.88 6.82 -28.26
N LYS A 273 19.95 6.99 -29.59
CA LYS A 273 19.53 5.95 -30.54
C LYS A 273 20.37 4.69 -30.32
N GLY A 274 19.72 3.59 -29.94
CA GLY A 274 20.36 2.29 -29.72
C GLY A 274 20.45 1.83 -28.26
N CYS A 275 20.08 2.67 -27.28
CA CYS A 275 20.03 2.23 -25.88
C CYS A 275 18.79 1.38 -25.60
N SER A 276 19.00 0.15 -25.12
CA SER A 276 17.97 -0.72 -24.57
C SER A 276 17.56 -0.27 -23.16
N VAL A 277 16.97 0.92 -23.06
CA VAL A 277 16.45 1.42 -21.78
C VAL A 277 15.09 0.76 -21.51
N PRO A 278 14.90 0.08 -20.37
CA PRO A 278 13.60 -0.46 -19.97
C PRO A 278 12.66 0.72 -19.70
N CYS A 279 11.80 1.01 -20.67
CA CYS A 279 10.83 2.09 -20.60
C CYS A 279 9.45 1.47 -20.78
N CYS A 280 8.46 1.92 -20.00
CA CYS A 280 7.09 1.43 -20.10
C CYS A 280 6.39 1.83 -21.42
N TRP A 281 7.04 2.65 -22.24
CA TRP A 281 6.54 3.10 -23.52
C TRP A 281 7.10 2.28 -24.67
N GLU A 282 6.19 1.59 -25.35
CA GLU A 282 6.41 1.15 -26.73
C GLU A 282 6.28 2.38 -27.63
N LEU A 283 7.43 2.92 -28.06
CA LEU A 283 7.45 3.94 -29.10
C LEU A 283 6.92 3.29 -30.38
N VAL A 284 5.75 3.69 -30.84
CA VAL A 284 5.25 3.31 -32.17
C VAL A 284 6.30 3.81 -33.18
N GLN A 285 6.99 2.88 -33.82
CA GLN A 285 7.96 3.24 -34.85
C GLN A 285 7.23 3.95 -36.01
N PRO A 286 7.82 5.00 -36.59
CA PRO A 286 7.23 5.70 -37.73
C PRO A 286 7.08 4.74 -38.93
N PRO A 287 6.10 4.96 -39.83
CA PRO A 287 5.73 4.02 -40.91
C PRO A 287 6.78 3.79 -42.02
N GLY A 288 8.05 4.17 -41.82
CA GLY A 288 9.04 4.31 -42.89
C GLY A 288 10.18 3.29 -42.93
N SER A 289 10.27 2.33 -41.99
CA SER A 289 11.44 1.42 -41.90
C SER A 289 11.15 -0.06 -42.18
N ARG A 290 10.00 -0.43 -42.78
CA ARG A 290 9.80 -1.78 -43.30
C ARG A 290 10.55 -1.95 -44.63
N LYS A 291 11.79 -2.43 -44.56
CA LYS A 291 12.36 -3.19 -45.68
C LYS A 291 11.44 -4.40 -45.94
N LYS A 292 10.95 -4.49 -47.17
CA LYS A 292 10.17 -5.62 -47.71
C LYS A 292 10.97 -6.91 -47.57
N HIS A 293 10.53 -7.84 -46.72
CA HIS A 293 10.63 -9.27 -46.98
C HIS A 293 9.28 -9.90 -46.64
N GLY A 294 8.78 -10.65 -47.61
CA GLY A 294 7.38 -11.06 -47.72
C GLY A 294 6.99 -12.22 -46.82
N MET A 295 5.66 -12.35 -46.70
CA MET A 295 4.89 -13.59 -46.55
C MET A 295 5.26 -14.51 -45.39
N GLU A 296 4.55 -14.39 -44.27
CA GLU A 296 3.63 -15.43 -43.78
C GLU A 296 2.91 -14.94 -42.52
N ALA A 297 1.58 -15.05 -42.52
CA ALA A 297 0.74 -14.74 -41.38
C ALA A 297 0.81 -15.90 -40.38
N VAL A 298 1.64 -15.76 -39.35
CA VAL A 298 1.68 -16.68 -38.20
C VAL A 298 0.67 -16.19 -37.16
N PRO A 299 -0.22 -17.06 -36.65
CA PRO A 299 -1.32 -16.67 -35.79
C PRO A 299 -0.85 -16.14 -34.44
N VAL A 300 -1.70 -15.32 -33.82
CA VAL A 300 -1.56 -14.74 -32.48
C VAL A 300 -1.51 -15.86 -31.43
N GLY A 301 -0.36 -16.51 -31.32
CA GLY A 301 0.02 -17.38 -30.23
C GLY A 301 0.71 -16.55 -29.15
N ARG A 302 0.27 -16.70 -27.91
CA ARG A 302 0.99 -16.25 -26.72
C ARG A 302 2.41 -16.82 -26.75
N GLN A 303 3.36 -16.07 -27.30
CA GLN A 303 4.77 -16.30 -27.01
C GLN A 303 5.07 -15.54 -25.74
N ASP A 304 5.20 -16.31 -24.66
CA ASP A 304 5.96 -15.94 -23.47
C ASP A 304 7.35 -15.51 -23.93
N GLU A 305 7.53 -14.24 -24.28
CA GLU A 305 8.85 -13.65 -24.35
C GLU A 305 9.45 -13.80 -22.95
N LEU A 306 10.50 -14.61 -22.90
CA LEU A 306 11.35 -14.92 -21.76
C LEU A 306 11.72 -13.61 -21.07
N SER A 307 10.84 -13.17 -20.15
CA SER A 307 10.94 -11.86 -19.55
C SER A 307 12.21 -11.88 -18.73
N GLN A 308 13.20 -11.06 -19.10
CA GLN A 308 14.43 -10.90 -18.32
C GLN A 308 14.07 -10.88 -16.83
N PRO A 309 14.73 -11.68 -15.99
CA PRO A 309 14.29 -11.91 -14.62
C PRO A 309 14.47 -10.62 -13.80
N CYS A 310 13.42 -9.81 -13.80
CA CYS A 310 13.38 -8.54 -13.10
C CYS A 310 12.88 -8.77 -11.68
N LEU A 311 13.68 -8.41 -10.68
CA LEU A 311 13.31 -8.53 -9.26
C LEU A 311 11.99 -7.83 -8.95
N ILE A 312 11.70 -6.70 -9.59
CA ILE A 312 10.44 -5.99 -9.44
C ILE A 312 9.27 -6.86 -9.91
N SER A 313 9.43 -7.58 -11.03
CA SER A 313 8.41 -8.53 -11.51
C SER A 313 8.24 -9.71 -10.56
N ALA A 314 9.34 -10.27 -10.06
CA ALA A 314 9.34 -11.36 -9.09
C ALA A 314 8.55 -11.01 -7.81
N ILE A 315 8.86 -9.87 -7.18
CA ILE A 315 8.15 -9.40 -5.99
C ILE A 315 6.70 -9.04 -6.33
N ASN A 316 6.44 -8.41 -7.48
CA ASN A 316 5.08 -8.02 -7.88
C ASN A 316 4.15 -9.21 -8.11
N LYS A 317 4.67 -10.36 -8.58
CA LYS A 317 3.86 -11.59 -8.75
C LYS A 317 3.39 -12.16 -7.41
N ASN A 318 4.23 -12.12 -6.37
CA ASN A 318 4.02 -12.80 -5.09
C ASN A 318 4.10 -11.85 -3.88
N GLN A 319 3.39 -10.72 -3.91
CA GLN A 319 3.56 -9.65 -2.91
C GLN A 319 3.20 -10.03 -1.48
N LEU A 320 2.08 -10.73 -1.28
CA LEU A 320 1.68 -11.15 0.06
C LEU A 320 2.67 -12.17 0.62
N LEU A 321 3.17 -13.07 -0.23
CA LEU A 321 4.19 -14.03 0.17
C LEU A 321 5.48 -13.31 0.60
N PHE A 322 5.94 -12.33 -0.17
CA PHE A 322 7.10 -11.52 0.22
C PHE A 322 6.88 -10.81 1.55
N PHE A 323 5.70 -10.22 1.76
CA PHE A 323 5.35 -9.60 3.03
C PHE A 323 5.34 -10.60 4.20
N LEU A 324 4.73 -11.78 4.02
CA LEU A 324 4.71 -12.82 5.05
C LEU A 324 6.10 -13.37 5.35
N LEU A 325 6.88 -13.66 4.31
CA LEU A 325 8.27 -14.10 4.43
C LEU A 325 9.10 -13.07 5.21
N ALA A 326 8.93 -11.79 4.90
CA ALA A 326 9.61 -10.71 5.61
C ALA A 326 9.27 -10.70 7.12
N ASN A 327 7.99 -10.88 7.49
CA ASN A 327 7.57 -10.94 8.90
C ASN A 327 8.13 -12.20 9.60
N VAL A 328 8.07 -13.37 8.96
CA VAL A 328 8.59 -14.63 9.52
C VAL A 328 10.10 -14.56 9.70
N MET A 329 10.83 -14.07 8.70
CA MET A 329 12.29 -13.89 8.78
C MET A 329 12.67 -12.87 9.84
N THR A 330 11.86 -11.83 10.08
CA THR A 330 12.08 -10.87 11.18
C THR A 330 11.96 -11.57 12.53
N GLY A 331 10.89 -12.35 12.72
CA GLY A 331 10.74 -13.17 13.93
C GLY A 331 11.89 -14.15 14.14
N ALA A 332 12.36 -14.81 13.07
CA ALA A 332 13.52 -15.69 13.14
C ALA A 332 14.80 -14.96 13.54
N VAL A 333 15.07 -13.79 12.97
CA VAL A 333 16.24 -12.97 13.34
C VAL A 333 16.16 -12.54 14.81
N ASN A 334 14.98 -12.11 15.28
CA ASN A 334 14.79 -11.69 16.67
C ASN A 334 14.95 -12.82 17.70
N ILE A 335 14.74 -14.07 17.31
CA ILE A 335 15.00 -15.25 18.16
C ILE A 335 16.48 -15.64 18.14
N LEU A 336 17.12 -15.53 16.98
CA LEU A 336 18.50 -16.00 16.76
C LEU A 336 19.57 -14.99 17.18
N ILE A 337 19.24 -13.70 17.20
CA ILE A 337 20.20 -12.60 17.37
C ILE A 337 19.70 -11.65 18.46
N ASP A 338 20.59 -11.27 19.38
CA ASP A 338 20.35 -10.15 20.30
C ASP A 338 20.44 -8.81 19.54
N THR A 339 19.29 -8.36 19.04
CA THR A 339 19.13 -7.13 18.27
C THR A 339 19.35 -5.88 19.12
N ILE A 340 19.10 -5.94 20.43
CA ILE A 340 19.13 -4.80 21.34
C ILE A 340 20.57 -4.32 21.59
N HIS A 341 21.52 -5.24 21.75
CA HIS A 341 22.92 -4.93 22.05
C HIS A 341 23.83 -4.94 20.81
N SER A 342 23.26 -5.01 19.61
CA SER A 342 24.00 -5.14 18.35
C SER A 342 24.72 -3.83 17.95
N LYS A 343 25.96 -3.96 17.45
CA LYS A 343 26.77 -2.84 16.92
C LYS A 343 26.35 -2.47 15.49
N ALA A 344 26.58 -1.22 15.09
CA ALA A 344 26.12 -0.68 13.79
C ALA A 344 26.56 -1.50 12.57
N ALA A 345 27.83 -1.90 12.49
CA ALA A 345 28.34 -2.69 11.35
C ALA A 345 27.66 -4.08 11.26
N PHE A 346 27.42 -4.70 12.41
CA PHE A 346 26.74 -5.99 12.49
C PHE A 346 25.26 -5.87 12.11
N THR A 347 24.57 -4.85 12.61
CA THR A 347 23.20 -4.50 12.21
C THR A 347 23.06 -4.34 10.70
N LEU A 348 23.97 -3.57 10.07
CA LEU A 348 23.96 -3.39 8.61
C LEU A 348 24.18 -4.72 7.88
N CYS A 349 25.12 -5.55 8.34
CA CYS A 349 25.36 -6.88 7.75
C CYS A 349 24.11 -7.76 7.79
N ILE A 350 23.43 -7.82 8.95
CA ILE A 350 22.19 -8.59 9.12
C ILE A 350 21.09 -8.07 8.19
N LEU A 351 20.88 -6.75 8.13
CA LEU A 351 19.85 -6.17 7.26
C LEU A 351 20.11 -6.47 5.77
N HIS A 352 21.37 -6.42 5.33
CA HIS A 352 21.73 -6.78 3.96
C HIS A 352 21.51 -8.26 3.69
N LEU A 353 21.95 -9.15 4.58
CA LEU A 353 21.74 -10.59 4.45
C LEU A 353 20.25 -10.93 4.44
N TYR A 354 19.48 -10.33 5.33
CA TYR A 354 18.02 -10.47 5.40
C TYR A 354 17.35 -10.06 4.09
N MET A 355 17.66 -8.87 3.56
CA MET A 355 17.07 -8.40 2.30
C MET A 355 17.53 -9.25 1.11
N PHE A 356 18.79 -9.68 1.10
CA PHE A 356 19.33 -10.56 0.08
C PHE A 356 18.59 -11.90 0.04
N LEU A 357 18.41 -12.55 1.19
CA LEU A 357 17.68 -13.83 1.28
C LEU A 357 16.21 -13.68 0.86
N ASN A 358 15.52 -12.65 1.34
CA ASN A 358 14.12 -12.39 0.95
C ASN A 358 13.98 -12.20 -0.57
N CYS A 359 14.87 -11.41 -1.18
CA CYS A 359 14.88 -11.18 -2.63
C CYS A 359 15.28 -12.42 -3.42
N LEU A 360 16.26 -13.20 -2.93
CA LEU A 360 16.72 -14.43 -3.56
C LEU A 360 15.60 -15.48 -3.62
N ILE A 361 14.83 -15.64 -2.54
CA ILE A 361 13.69 -16.58 -2.51
C ILE A 361 12.65 -16.16 -3.55
N MET A 362 12.30 -14.86 -3.63
CA MET A 362 11.36 -14.38 -4.66
C MET A 362 11.89 -14.58 -6.08
N TYR A 363 13.19 -14.37 -6.28
CA TYR A 363 13.85 -14.61 -7.56
C TYR A 363 13.78 -16.08 -7.97
N ILE A 364 14.09 -17.01 -7.05
CA ILE A 364 14.03 -18.46 -7.30
C ILE A 364 12.60 -18.88 -7.65
N LEU A 365 11.60 -18.39 -6.92
CA LEU A 365 10.19 -18.66 -7.22
C LEU A 365 9.80 -18.13 -8.61
N HIS A 366 10.27 -16.94 -8.98
CA HIS A 366 10.05 -16.37 -10.30
C HIS A 366 10.73 -17.17 -11.41
N ALA A 367 11.98 -17.62 -11.19
CA ALA A 367 12.73 -18.43 -12.14
C ALA A 367 12.08 -19.80 -12.39
N ARG A 368 11.43 -20.36 -11.36
CA ARG A 368 10.61 -21.59 -11.46
C ARG A 368 9.18 -21.34 -11.94
N ASN A 369 8.83 -20.10 -12.27
CA ASN A 369 7.49 -19.64 -12.63
C ASN A 369 6.38 -20.04 -11.64
N ILE A 370 6.73 -20.19 -10.35
CA ILE A 370 5.79 -20.54 -9.28
C ILE A 370 5.09 -19.27 -8.83
N VAL A 371 3.78 -19.22 -9.07
CA VAL A 371 2.92 -18.13 -8.62
C VAL A 371 2.03 -18.66 -7.50
N LEU A 372 2.36 -18.28 -6.27
CA LEU A 372 1.53 -18.57 -5.09
C LEU A 372 0.46 -17.48 -4.97
N LYS A 373 -0.44 -17.42 -5.94
CA LYS A 373 -1.63 -16.58 -5.87
C LYS A 373 -2.68 -17.30 -5.04
N PHE A 374 -2.77 -16.90 -3.77
CA PHE A 374 -3.91 -17.27 -2.94
C PHE A 374 -5.14 -16.38 -3.19
N TRP A 375 -5.10 -15.42 -4.13
CA TRP A 375 -6.27 -14.63 -4.58
C TRP A 375 -6.13 -14.04 -5.99
#